data_AF-A0A8J8E8J6-F1
#
_entry.id   AF-A0A8J8E8J6-F1
#
_cell.length_a   1.000
_cell.length_b   1.000
_cell.length_c   1.000
_cell.angle_alpha   90.00
_cell.angle_beta   90.00
_cell.angle_gamma   90.00
#
_symmetry.space_group_name_H-M   'P 1'
#
loop_
_entity.id
_entity.type
_entity.pdbx_description
1 polymer ?
#
loop_
_entity_poly.entity_id
_entity_poly.type
_entity_poly.pdbx_seq_one_letter_code
_entity_poly.pdbx_strand_id
1 'polypeptide(L)'
;MVKAKFVVYYYELEDDAGLRRTLKGYLTLFSPDLTTLTDALLQVSYSSPKITVVKTPKAIYIAPGEYEIEGKAYEFLVSSENGLRKVAEEILGVKRLKLDTVVNIVQGALWALVLLLGYLGYKNDVLREVSSYMFFLLALSWAIENFRRGYKKRKRVRASAPHHASE
;
A
#
# COMPACT_ATOMS: atom_id res chain seq x y z
N MET A 1 -2.63 5.71 24.74
CA MET A 1 -2.41 4.28 24.44
C MET A 1 -3.38 3.82 23.35
N VAL A 2 -2.91 3.63 22.12
CA VAL A 2 -3.73 3.05 21.04
C VAL A 2 -3.65 1.53 21.16
N LYS A 3 -4.78 0.86 21.43
CA LYS A 3 -4.86 -0.61 21.45
C LYS A 3 -4.58 -1.13 20.03
N ALA A 4 -3.32 -1.51 19.76
CA ALA A 4 -3.01 -2.30 18.57
C ALA A 4 -3.84 -3.58 18.62
N LYS A 5 -4.52 -3.93 17.51
CA LYS A 5 -5.27 -5.18 17.42
C LYS A 5 -4.34 -6.36 17.14
N PHE A 6 -3.25 -6.11 16.43
CA PHE A 6 -2.27 -7.13 16.06
C PHE A 6 -0.85 -6.60 16.16
N VAL A 7 0.08 -7.48 16.52
CA VAL A 7 1.54 -7.24 16.48
C VAL A 7 2.13 -8.24 15.49
N VAL A 8 2.80 -7.73 14.45
CA VAL A 8 3.48 -8.58 13.45
C VAL A 8 4.99 -8.45 13.62
N TYR A 9 5.64 -9.55 13.98
CA TYR A 9 7.09 -9.67 14.05
C TYR A 9 7.59 -10.22 12.71
N TYR A 10 8.32 -9.42 11.95
CA TYR A 10 8.87 -9.81 10.66
C TYR A 10 10.36 -10.07 10.77
N TYR A 11 10.80 -11.26 10.38
CA TYR A 11 12.18 -11.71 10.35
C TYR A 11 12.61 -12.02 8.93
N GLU A 12 13.80 -11.56 8.54
CA GLU A 12 14.42 -11.92 7.26
C GLU A 12 15.66 -12.79 7.53
N LEU A 13 15.65 -14.01 6.99
CA LEU A 13 16.68 -15.03 7.18
C LEU A 13 17.23 -15.50 5.82
N GLU A 14 18.51 -15.82 5.78
CA GLU A 14 19.16 -16.37 4.58
C GLU A 14 18.99 -17.90 4.46
N ASP A 15 18.79 -18.60 5.59
CA ASP A 15 18.66 -20.06 5.66
C ASP A 15 17.38 -20.48 6.39
N ASP A 16 16.81 -21.63 5.99
CA ASP A 16 15.60 -22.21 6.59
C ASP A 16 15.88 -23.26 7.68
N ALA A 17 17.17 -23.54 7.93
CA ALA A 17 17.62 -24.49 8.92
C ALA A 17 17.10 -24.15 10.33
N GLY A 18 16.23 -25.00 10.86
CA GLY A 18 15.72 -24.90 12.24
C GLY A 18 14.35 -24.22 12.40
N LEU A 19 13.87 -23.45 11.41
CA LEU A 19 12.58 -22.74 11.50
C LEU A 19 11.39 -23.65 11.77
N ARG A 20 11.37 -24.82 11.13
CA ARG A 20 10.29 -25.81 11.27
C ARG A 20 10.19 -26.42 12.68
N ARG A 21 11.28 -26.35 13.46
CA ARG A 21 11.31 -26.84 14.85
C ARG A 21 10.89 -25.75 15.83
N THR A 22 11.19 -24.50 15.52
CA THR A 22 10.85 -23.33 16.35
C THR A 22 9.40 -22.90 16.18
N LEU A 23 8.90 -22.84 14.94
CA LEU A 23 7.54 -22.41 14.64
C LEU A 23 6.54 -23.57 14.83
N LYS A 24 5.49 -23.34 15.62
CA LYS A 24 4.37 -24.29 15.75
C LYS A 24 3.16 -23.77 14.98
N GLY A 25 2.50 -24.65 14.21
CA GLY A 25 1.28 -24.31 13.47
C GLY A 25 1.48 -23.23 12.40
N TYR A 26 2.61 -23.28 11.67
CA TYR A 26 2.94 -22.28 10.66
C TYR A 26 2.30 -22.61 9.30
N LEU A 27 1.91 -21.56 8.57
CA LEU A 27 1.60 -21.59 7.15
C LEU A 27 2.87 -21.33 6.36
N THR A 28 3.08 -22.10 5.29
CA THR A 28 4.18 -21.89 4.35
C THR A 28 3.61 -21.38 3.04
N LEU A 29 4.07 -20.22 2.59
CA LEU A 29 3.70 -19.61 1.33
C LEU A 29 4.91 -19.57 0.39
N PHE A 30 4.80 -20.23 -0.76
CA PHE A 30 5.81 -20.19 -1.82
C PHE A 30 5.47 -19.03 -2.76
N SER A 31 6.33 -18.02 -2.81
CA SER A 31 6.17 -16.83 -3.67
C SER A 31 4.74 -16.23 -3.68
N PRO A 32 4.16 -15.89 -2.52
CA PRO A 32 2.78 -15.40 -2.47
C PRO A 32 2.64 -14.03 -3.13
N ASP A 33 1.52 -13.82 -3.82
CA ASP A 33 1.06 -12.49 -4.20
C ASP A 33 0.54 -11.71 -2.98
N LEU A 34 0.35 -10.40 -3.16
CA LEU A 34 -0.05 -9.50 -2.08
C LEU A 34 -1.36 -9.94 -1.39
N THR A 35 -2.31 -10.42 -2.17
CA THR A 35 -3.61 -10.88 -1.66
C THR A 35 -3.45 -12.14 -0.84
N THR A 36 -2.75 -13.16 -1.36
CA THR A 36 -2.48 -14.39 -0.60
C THR A 36 -1.71 -14.14 0.69
N LEU A 37 -0.72 -13.24 0.69
CA LEU A 37 0.00 -12.89 1.93
C LEU A 37 -0.92 -12.16 2.93
N THR A 38 -1.75 -11.25 2.46
CA THR A 38 -2.70 -10.51 3.31
C THR A 38 -3.74 -11.44 3.93
N ASP A 39 -4.30 -12.36 3.14
CA ASP A 39 -5.32 -13.31 3.58
C ASP A 39 -4.73 -14.31 4.58
N ALA A 40 -3.50 -14.77 4.36
CA ALA A 40 -2.82 -15.64 5.31
C ALA A 40 -2.52 -14.92 6.64
N LEU A 41 -2.08 -13.65 6.59
CA LEU A 41 -1.91 -12.84 7.80
C LEU A 41 -3.23 -12.65 8.54
N LEU A 42 -4.32 -12.39 7.82
CA LEU A 42 -5.65 -12.26 8.40
C LEU A 42 -6.11 -13.58 9.03
N GLN A 43 -5.90 -14.70 8.34
CA GLN A 43 -6.25 -16.03 8.85
C GLN A 43 -5.52 -16.34 10.16
N VAL A 44 -4.21 -16.09 10.21
CA VAL A 44 -3.39 -16.30 11.41
C VAL A 44 -3.76 -15.32 12.53
N SER A 45 -4.20 -14.11 12.17
CA SER A 45 -4.66 -13.10 13.13
C SER A 45 -5.91 -13.52 13.92
N TYR A 46 -6.74 -14.42 13.36
CA TYR A 46 -7.88 -15.00 14.10
C TYR A 46 -7.44 -15.97 15.19
N SER A 47 -6.26 -16.59 15.04
CA SER A 47 -5.72 -17.55 16.01
C SER A 47 -4.90 -16.87 17.11
N SER A 48 -4.24 -15.76 16.83
CA SER A 48 -3.45 -15.02 17.82
C SER A 48 -3.32 -13.54 17.44
N PRO A 49 -3.38 -12.61 18.43
CA PRO A 49 -3.09 -11.19 18.20
C PRO A 49 -1.61 -10.93 17.87
N LYS A 50 -0.71 -11.87 18.18
CA LYS A 50 0.70 -11.81 17.81
C LYS A 50 0.96 -12.75 16.63
N ILE A 51 1.63 -12.25 15.60
CA ILE A 51 1.92 -13.00 14.38
C ILE A 51 3.42 -12.90 14.12
N THR A 52 4.06 -14.03 13.88
CA THR A 52 5.46 -14.07 13.46
C THR A 52 5.52 -14.43 11.98
N VAL A 53 6.17 -13.57 11.19
CA VAL A 53 6.41 -13.75 9.76
C VAL A 53 7.90 -13.90 9.55
N VAL A 54 8.29 -14.93 8.82
CA VAL A 54 9.67 -15.21 8.50
C VAL A 54 9.81 -15.32 7.00
N LYS A 55 10.62 -14.46 6.40
CA LYS A 55 10.94 -14.54 4.98
C LYS A 55 12.29 -15.20 4.80
N THR A 56 12.29 -16.23 3.97
CA THR A 56 13.49 -16.88 3.44
C THR A 56 13.51 -16.69 1.92
N PRO A 57 14.65 -16.93 1.24
CA PRO A 57 14.73 -16.82 -0.22
C PRO A 57 13.75 -17.74 -0.96
N LYS A 58 13.32 -18.85 -0.33
CA LYS A 58 12.46 -19.87 -0.94
C LYS A 58 10.99 -19.70 -0.61
N ALA A 59 10.66 -19.24 0.60
CA ALA A 59 9.30 -19.21 1.10
C ALA A 59 9.12 -18.17 2.22
N ILE A 60 7.85 -17.79 2.44
CA ILE A 60 7.42 -16.99 3.59
C ILE A 60 6.67 -17.92 4.54
N TYR A 61 7.12 -17.96 5.79
CA TYR A 61 6.49 -18.69 6.88
C TYR A 61 5.71 -17.73 7.76
N ILE A 62 4.49 -18.09 8.14
CA ILE A 62 3.62 -17.27 8.99
C ILE A 62 3.12 -18.14 10.13
N ALA A 63 3.39 -17.75 11.37
CA ALA A 63 2.99 -18.51 12.54
C ALA A 63 2.18 -17.64 13.53
N PRO A 64 1.17 -18.21 14.18
CA PRO A 64 0.49 -17.55 15.29
C PRO A 64 1.38 -17.59 16.53
N GLY A 65 1.53 -16.43 17.18
CA GLY A 65 2.33 -16.25 18.39
C GLY A 65 3.59 -15.43 18.15
N GLU A 66 4.30 -15.20 19.25
CA GLU A 66 5.61 -14.57 19.27
C GLU A 66 6.66 -15.68 19.38
N TYR A 67 7.59 -15.69 18.42
CA TYR A 67 8.74 -16.57 18.45
C TYR A 67 10.00 -15.70 18.40
N GLU A 68 10.94 -16.00 19.28
CA GLU A 68 12.28 -15.43 19.20
C GLU A 68 13.05 -16.15 18.11
N ILE A 69 13.45 -15.38 17.10
CA ILE A 69 14.19 -15.86 15.94
C ILE A 69 15.40 -14.96 15.79
N GLU A 70 16.59 -15.54 15.67
CA GLU A 70 17.83 -14.79 15.49
C GLU A 70 17.88 -14.20 14.08
N GLY A 71 17.81 -12.86 13.96
CA GLY A 71 17.83 -12.17 12.67
C GLY A 71 17.41 -10.71 12.74
N LYS A 72 17.20 -10.09 11.57
CA LYS A 72 16.64 -8.73 11.49
C LYS A 72 15.15 -8.79 11.81
N ALA A 73 14.79 -8.30 12.99
CA ALA A 73 13.42 -8.25 13.47
C ALA A 73 12.80 -6.86 13.23
N TYR A 74 11.58 -6.83 12.68
CA TYR A 74 10.76 -5.64 12.54
C TYR A 74 9.42 -5.86 13.24
N GLU A 75 9.02 -4.91 14.08
CA GLU A 75 7.73 -4.96 14.76
C GLU A 75 6.74 -3.99 14.09
N PHE A 76 5.60 -4.52 13.63
CA PHE A 76 4.51 -3.73 13.09
C PHE A 76 3.30 -3.75 14.01
N LEU A 77 2.93 -2.57 14.50
CA LEU A 77 1.71 -2.36 15.28
C LEU A 77 0.53 -2.07 14.33
N VAL A 78 -0.41 -3.01 14.25
CA VAL A 78 -1.53 -2.94 13.31
C VAL A 78 -2.85 -2.70 14.04
N SER A 79 -3.50 -1.57 13.72
CA SER A 79 -4.78 -1.15 14.32
C SER A 79 -6.02 -1.51 13.49
N SER A 80 -5.85 -1.94 12.22
CA SER A 80 -6.96 -2.30 11.32
C SER A 80 -6.54 -3.32 10.26
N GLU A 81 -7.49 -4.06 9.68
CA GLU A 81 -7.25 -5.04 8.59
C GLU A 81 -6.50 -4.43 7.39
N ASN A 82 -6.81 -3.18 7.03
CA ASN A 82 -6.08 -2.43 6.01
C ASN A 82 -4.59 -2.22 6.36
N GLY A 83 -4.23 -2.33 7.63
CA GLY A 83 -2.83 -2.30 8.08
C GLY A 83 -2.11 -3.63 7.84
N LEU A 84 -2.77 -4.79 7.93
CA LEU A 84 -2.16 -6.09 7.58
C LEU A 84 -1.75 -6.11 6.10
N ARG A 85 -2.60 -5.52 5.23
CA ARG A 85 -2.26 -5.35 3.82
C ARG A 85 -1.01 -4.49 3.61
N LYS A 86 -0.81 -3.43 4.40
CA LYS A 86 0.41 -2.60 4.32
C LYS A 86 1.64 -3.35 4.80
N VAL A 87 1.50 -4.16 5.85
CA VAL A 87 2.59 -5.03 6.32
C VAL A 87 2.95 -6.04 5.22
N ALA A 88 1.97 -6.63 4.55
CA ALA A 88 2.20 -7.51 3.40
C ALA A 88 2.89 -6.78 2.22
N GLU A 89 2.52 -5.53 1.92
CA GLU A 89 3.18 -4.69 0.90
C GLU A 89 4.66 -4.44 1.25
N GLU A 90 4.96 -4.16 2.52
CA GLU A 90 6.32 -3.93 3.02
C GLU A 90 7.16 -5.22 2.93
N ILE A 91 6.62 -6.36 3.34
CA ILE A 91 7.29 -7.68 3.29
C ILE A 91 7.64 -8.09 1.86
N LEU A 92 6.72 -7.87 0.92
CA LEU A 92 6.90 -8.19 -0.50
C LEU A 92 7.68 -7.11 -1.27
N GLY A 93 7.99 -5.97 -0.65
CA GLY A 93 8.69 -4.87 -1.31
C GLY A 93 7.92 -4.24 -2.47
N VAL A 94 6.60 -4.42 -2.52
CA VAL A 94 5.75 -3.93 -3.61
C VAL A 94 5.55 -2.42 -3.46
N LYS A 95 6.43 -1.64 -4.08
CA LYS A 95 6.27 -0.18 -4.17
C LYS A 95 5.08 0.13 -5.07
N ARG A 96 3.93 0.47 -4.49
CA ARG A 96 2.86 1.10 -5.27
C ARG A 96 3.36 2.42 -5.86
N LEU A 97 3.04 2.65 -7.12
CA LEU A 97 2.96 4.01 -7.66
C LEU A 97 2.07 4.81 -6.72
N LYS A 98 2.63 5.87 -6.13
CA LYS A 98 1.87 6.77 -5.27
C LYS A 98 0.68 7.26 -6.09
N LEU A 99 -0.50 7.32 -5.46
CA LEU A 99 -1.69 7.91 -6.09
C LEU A 99 -1.36 9.27 -6.71
N ASP A 100 -0.47 10.03 -6.08
CA ASP A 100 0.08 11.27 -6.61
C ASP A 100 0.80 11.11 -7.96
N THR A 101 1.59 10.06 -8.15
CA THR A 101 2.28 9.78 -9.41
C THR A 101 1.28 9.43 -10.51
N VAL A 102 0.29 8.59 -10.21
CA VAL A 102 -0.76 8.22 -11.19
C VAL A 102 -1.60 9.43 -11.58
N VAL A 103 -2.04 10.23 -10.60
CA VAL A 103 -2.83 11.45 -10.88
C VAL A 103 -2.02 12.46 -11.68
N ASN A 104 -0.74 12.66 -11.39
CA ASN A 104 0.12 13.55 -12.17
C ASN A 104 0.27 13.08 -13.63
N ILE A 105 0.43 11.77 -13.88
CA ILE A 105 0.51 11.21 -15.24
C ILE A 105 -0.81 11.45 -16.00
N VAL A 106 -1.94 11.15 -15.36
CA VAL A 106 -3.27 11.33 -15.96
C VAL A 106 -3.55 12.81 -16.25
N GLN A 107 -3.20 13.71 -15.33
CA GLN A 107 -3.31 15.16 -15.57
C GLN A 107 -2.41 15.60 -16.72
N GLY A 108 -1.16 15.14 -16.78
CA GLY A 108 -0.26 15.45 -17.88
C GLY A 108 -0.83 15.03 -19.24
N ALA A 109 -1.41 13.83 -19.33
CA ALA A 109 -2.07 13.34 -20.53
C ALA A 109 -3.29 14.19 -20.92
N LEU A 110 -4.12 14.59 -19.95
CA LEU A 110 -5.28 15.45 -20.20
C LEU A 110 -4.86 16.82 -20.73
N TRP A 111 -3.83 17.44 -20.15
CA TRP A 111 -3.30 18.72 -20.64
C TRP A 111 -2.70 18.61 -22.04
N ALA A 112 -1.94 17.54 -22.32
CA ALA A 112 -1.41 17.28 -23.65
C ALA A 112 -2.53 17.12 -24.69
N LEU A 113 -3.62 16.43 -24.34
CA LEU A 113 -4.78 16.25 -25.22
C LEU A 113 -5.49 17.58 -25.49
N VAL A 114 -5.63 18.44 -24.47
CA VAL A 114 -6.20 19.79 -24.63
C VAL A 114 -5.35 20.64 -25.59
N LEU A 115 -4.02 20.62 -25.45
CA LEU A 115 -3.11 21.34 -26.36
C LEU A 115 -3.19 20.79 -27.79
N LEU A 116 -3.25 19.47 -27.95
CA LEU A 116 -3.37 18.82 -29.26
C LEU A 116 -4.69 19.20 -29.94
N LEU A 117 -5.80 19.19 -29.21
CA LEU A 117 -7.10 19.61 -29.70
C LEU A 117 -7.12 21.09 -30.07
N GLY A 118 -6.50 21.95 -29.26
CA GLY A 118 -6.33 23.37 -29.59
C GLY A 118 -5.55 23.56 -30.90
N TYR A 119 -4.45 22.84 -31.07
CA TYR A 119 -3.64 22.89 -32.30
C TYR A 119 -4.41 22.41 -33.53
N LEU A 120 -5.09 21.26 -33.44
CA LEU A 120 -5.89 20.71 -34.54
C LEU A 120 -7.11 21.57 -34.87
N GLY A 121 -7.77 22.12 -33.86
CA GLY A 121 -8.90 23.03 -34.03
C GLY A 121 -8.47 24.35 -34.68
N TYR A 122 -7.27 24.85 -34.36
CA TYR A 122 -6.71 26.05 -35.00
C TYR A 122 -6.32 25.77 -36.45
N LYS A 123 -5.64 24.65 -36.71
CA LYS A 123 -5.18 24.26 -38.05
C LYS A 123 -6.33 24.04 -39.04
N ASN A 124 -7.47 23.56 -38.56
CA ASN A 124 -8.61 23.19 -39.40
C ASN A 124 -9.77 24.19 -39.33
N ASP A 125 -9.61 25.36 -38.69
CA ASP A 125 -10.66 26.37 -38.47
C ASP A 125 -11.94 25.86 -37.76
N VAL A 126 -11.84 24.73 -37.04
CA VAL A 126 -12.96 24.11 -36.31
C VAL A 126 -12.88 24.36 -34.80
N LEU A 127 -12.15 25.38 -34.39
CA LEU A 127 -11.87 25.70 -32.99
C LEU A 127 -13.15 25.81 -32.14
N ARG A 128 -14.25 26.30 -32.74
CA ARG A 128 -15.55 26.42 -32.08
C ARG A 128 -16.15 25.06 -31.69
N GLU A 129 -16.06 24.05 -32.55
CA GLU A 129 -16.56 22.70 -32.24
C GLU A 129 -15.64 21.99 -31.24
N VAL A 130 -14.33 22.14 -31.42
CA VAL A 130 -13.31 21.52 -30.57
C VAL A 130 -13.30 22.10 -29.15
N SER A 131 -13.70 23.37 -28.99
CA SER A 131 -13.75 24.06 -27.70
C SER A 131 -14.64 23.35 -26.67
N SER A 132 -15.72 22.70 -27.11
CA SER A 132 -16.61 21.94 -26.22
C SER A 132 -15.88 20.75 -25.58
N TYR A 133 -15.14 19.98 -26.37
CA TYR A 133 -14.32 18.86 -25.90
C TYR A 133 -13.18 19.32 -24.99
N MET A 134 -12.53 20.44 -25.31
CA MET A 134 -11.51 21.03 -24.44
C MET A 134 -12.10 21.43 -23.09
N PHE A 135 -13.30 22.02 -23.08
CA PHE A 135 -13.99 22.41 -21.84
C PHE A 135 -14.31 21.19 -20.96
N PHE A 136 -14.78 20.10 -21.56
CA PHE A 136 -15.00 18.83 -20.85
C PHE A 136 -13.71 18.26 -20.25
N LEU A 137 -12.60 18.27 -21.01
CA LEU A 137 -11.31 17.78 -20.52
C LEU A 137 -10.76 18.61 -19.37
N LEU A 138 -10.93 19.93 -19.42
CA LEU A 138 -10.55 20.84 -18.33
C LEU A 138 -11.43 20.63 -17.09
N ALA A 139 -12.74 20.46 -17.27
CA ALA A 139 -13.65 20.14 -16.18
C ALA A 139 -13.30 18.79 -15.52
N LEU A 140 -12.95 17.78 -16.31
CA LEU A 140 -12.50 16.48 -15.82
C LEU A 140 -11.18 16.59 -15.05
N SER A 141 -10.21 17.34 -15.57
CA SER A 141 -8.95 17.63 -14.90
C SER A 141 -9.16 18.30 -13.53
N TRP A 142 -10.08 19.27 -13.48
CA TRP A 142 -10.47 19.96 -12.25
C TRP A 142 -11.15 19.02 -11.24
N ALA A 143 -12.05 18.14 -11.71
CA ALA A 143 -12.69 17.14 -10.85
C ALA A 143 -11.67 16.16 -10.23
N ILE A 144 -10.71 15.68 -11.02
CA ILE A 144 -9.64 14.79 -10.57
C ILE A 144 -8.75 15.48 -9.51
N GLU A 145 -8.40 16.75 -9.72
CA GLU A 145 -7.59 17.51 -8.76
C GLU A 145 -8.35 17.76 -7.44
N ASN A 146 -9.65 18.07 -7.50
CA ASN A 146 -10.48 18.20 -6.30
C ASN A 146 -10.62 16.88 -5.55
N PHE A 147 -10.79 15.77 -6.26
CA PHE A 147 -10.81 14.44 -5.65
C PHE A 147 -9.49 14.13 -4.94
N ARG A 148 -8.35 14.41 -5.58
CA ARG A 148 -7.01 14.30 -4.99
C ARG A 148 -6.87 15.15 -3.73
N ARG A 149 -7.31 16.42 -3.76
CA ARG A 149 -7.30 17.32 -2.60
C ARG A 149 -8.16 16.78 -1.46
N GLY A 150 -9.34 16.26 -1.76
CA GLY A 150 -10.22 15.60 -0.79
C GLY A 150 -9.56 14.38 -0.14
N TYR A 151 -8.89 13.55 -0.94
CA TYR A 151 -8.16 12.37 -0.45
C TYR A 151 -6.97 12.75 0.44
N LYS A 152 -6.20 13.78 0.06
CA LYS A 152 -5.09 14.30 0.87
C LYS A 152 -5.55 14.90 2.20
N LYS A 153 -6.68 15.63 2.21
CA LYS A 153 -7.28 16.16 3.45
C LYS A 153 -7.66 15.03 4.42
N ARG A 154 -8.33 13.97 3.95
CA ARG A 154 -8.66 12.81 4.79
C ARG A 154 -7.43 12.05 5.31
N LYS A 155 -6.35 11.98 4.53
CA LYS A 155 -5.09 11.35 4.95
C LYS A 155 -4.37 12.16 6.04
N ARG A 156 -4.39 13.49 5.99
CA ARG A 156 -3.81 14.37 7.02
C ARG A 156 -4.55 14.29 8.35
N VAL A 157 -5.89 14.21 8.34
CA VAL A 157 -6.69 14.12 9.58
C VAL A 157 -6.48 12.79 10.32
N ARG A 158 -6.03 11.72 9.63
CA ARG A 158 -5.62 10.45 10.28
C ARG A 158 -4.17 10.42 10.78
N ALA A 159 -3.36 11.45 10.49
CA ALA A 159 -1.96 11.53 10.92
C ALA A 159 -1.73 12.51 12.08
N SER A 160 -2.77 13.16 12.57
CA SER A 160 -2.71 14.04 13.74
C SER A 160 -3.17 13.31 14.99
N ALA A 161 -2.27 12.48 15.52
CA ALA A 161 -2.13 12.32 16.95
C ALA A 161 -0.63 12.42 17.25
N PRO A 162 -0.15 13.56 17.79
CA PRO A 162 1.18 13.62 18.36
C PRO A 162 1.14 12.84 19.67
N HIS A 163 2.10 11.94 19.88
CA HIS A 163 2.44 11.52 21.23
C HIS A 163 3.90 11.85 21.46
N HIS A 164 4.06 12.91 22.25
CA HIS A 164 5.16 13.28 23.11
C HIS A 164 6.21 12.18 23.27
N ALA A 165 7.43 12.52 22.87
CA ALA A 165 8.62 11.96 23.48
C ALA A 165 8.58 12.27 24.97
N SER A 166 8.78 11.23 25.76
CA SER A 166 8.97 11.27 27.20
C SER A 166 10.23 12.06 27.56
N GLU A 167 10.10 12.97 28.51
CA GLU A 167 11.03 13.14 29.63
C GLU A 167 10.20 13.09 30.92
#